data_AF-A0A2S6EVS2-F1
#
_entry.id   AF-A0A2S6EVS2-F1
#
_cell.length_a   1.000
_cell.length_b   1.000
_cell.length_c   1.000
_cell.angle_alpha   90.00
_cell.angle_beta   90.00
_cell.angle_gamma   90.00
#
_symmetry.space_group_name_H-M   'P 1'
#
loop_
_entity.id
_entity.type
_entity.pdbx_description
1 polymer ?
#
loop_
_entity_poly.entity_id
_entity_poly.type
_entity_poly.pdbx_seq_one_letter_code
_entity_poly.pdbx_strand_id
1 'polypeptide(L)'
;MLKDWQVKFPKSFEQFPNLFTELDFEEQEYLSQLLHLINNAGTGLLDEETVSRIFDNSSHVSELTALISLISNLKCLNKSMLNYLITNHYLPDLQESIDTLSSQTSLSTDVVTFLFSTKNPQDCVAFMMRALKNGVDLTNIVNYLSQHVDLAGLNRAITLFDLSSFSYKQEHFPKFSILSSVLANPLCQTIFDARLRGFSDYSELSEPLRSIDANEIINQLVDLVDEETKAQIFFDFFVPFRPFPPSQKYIVDVDVADKVARVLQAPEMKSTLRMKNGVRVVFDKIKYEIASNIESEDLCSTRNYKDLMNEIWLTLNQLHKGHGYQGFFAEELRQHSFLTDTEPKDMMDVETRSPSILV
;
A
#
# COMPACT_ATOMS: atom_id res chain seq x y z
N MET A 1 12.35 -26.38 -35.15
CA MET A 1 11.58 -25.67 -34.10
C MET A 1 12.29 -24.38 -33.70
N LEU A 2 13.32 -24.37 -32.84
CA LEU A 2 14.00 -23.09 -32.50
C LEU A 2 14.75 -22.43 -33.68
N LYS A 3 15.29 -23.23 -34.61
CA LYS A 3 15.91 -22.73 -35.86
C LYS A 3 14.94 -21.96 -36.77
N ASP A 4 13.66 -22.28 -36.74
CA ASP A 4 12.65 -21.60 -37.56
C ASP A 4 12.43 -20.17 -37.05
N TRP A 5 12.57 -19.97 -35.74
CA TRP A 5 12.54 -18.65 -35.10
C TRP A 5 13.80 -17.83 -35.40
N GLN A 6 14.97 -18.46 -35.52
CA GLN A 6 16.20 -17.78 -35.95
C GLN A 6 16.06 -17.17 -37.34
N VAL A 7 15.37 -17.85 -38.26
CA VAL A 7 15.10 -17.32 -39.61
C VAL A 7 14.14 -16.12 -39.54
N LYS A 8 13.16 -16.15 -38.63
CA LYS A 8 12.14 -15.12 -38.50
C LYS A 8 12.62 -13.87 -37.74
N PHE A 9 13.55 -14.03 -36.79
CA PHE A 9 14.08 -12.97 -35.93
C PHE A 9 15.62 -12.95 -35.91
N PRO A 10 16.27 -12.76 -37.07
CA PRO A 10 17.71 -12.95 -37.19
C PRO A 10 18.52 -12.00 -36.29
N LYS A 11 18.06 -10.75 -36.09
CA LYS A 11 18.82 -9.76 -35.31
C LYS A 11 18.87 -10.09 -33.83
N SER A 12 17.80 -10.68 -33.30
CA SER A 12 17.75 -11.13 -31.91
C SER A 12 18.71 -12.28 -31.67
N PHE A 13 18.72 -13.28 -32.56
CA PHE A 13 19.61 -14.44 -32.43
C PHE A 13 21.09 -14.11 -32.68
N GLU A 14 21.41 -13.10 -33.48
CA GLU A 14 22.80 -12.61 -33.68
C GLU A 14 23.44 -12.14 -32.37
N GLN A 15 22.65 -11.64 -31.41
CA GLN A 15 23.16 -11.20 -30.10
C GLN A 15 23.49 -12.37 -29.17
N PHE A 16 22.97 -13.57 -29.45
CA PHE A 16 23.15 -14.79 -28.66
C PHE A 16 23.70 -15.93 -29.54
N PRO A 17 24.92 -15.81 -30.09
CA PRO A 17 25.47 -16.75 -31.07
C PRO A 17 25.63 -18.18 -30.54
N ASN A 18 25.73 -18.35 -29.21
CA ASN A 18 25.93 -19.64 -28.54
C ASN A 18 24.64 -20.22 -27.96
N LEU A 19 23.46 -19.63 -28.21
CA LEU A 19 22.19 -20.03 -27.60
C LEU A 19 21.89 -21.54 -27.76
N PHE A 20 22.16 -22.11 -28.93
CA PHE A 20 21.93 -23.53 -29.22
C PHE A 20 22.92 -24.49 -28.55
N THR A 21 24.04 -23.98 -28.04
CA THR A 21 25.05 -24.74 -27.29
C THR A 21 24.94 -24.55 -25.79
N GLU A 22 24.40 -23.41 -25.35
CA GLU A 22 24.23 -23.07 -23.94
C GLU A 22 22.91 -23.61 -23.37
N LEU A 23 21.85 -23.63 -24.17
CA LEU A 23 20.57 -24.23 -23.77
C LEU A 23 20.57 -25.74 -24.04
N ASP A 24 20.07 -26.52 -23.09
CA ASP A 24 19.82 -27.94 -23.33
C ASP A 24 18.61 -28.16 -24.26
N PHE A 25 18.33 -29.42 -24.60
CA PHE A 25 17.23 -29.74 -25.52
C PHE A 25 15.86 -29.34 -24.97
N GLU A 26 15.65 -29.48 -23.66
CA GLU A 26 14.38 -29.19 -23.00
C GLU A 26 14.13 -27.68 -22.96
N GLU A 27 15.15 -26.90 -22.63
CA GLU A 27 15.13 -25.44 -22.62
C GLU A 27 14.89 -24.86 -24.02
N GLN A 28 15.53 -25.43 -25.04
CA GLN A 28 15.28 -25.05 -26.44
C GLN A 28 13.83 -25.35 -26.86
N GLU A 29 13.26 -26.44 -26.35
CA GLU A 29 11.87 -26.78 -26.60
C GLU A 29 10.91 -25.81 -25.90
N TYR A 30 11.09 -25.54 -24.60
CA TYR A 30 10.28 -24.55 -23.87
C TYR A 30 10.35 -23.17 -24.50
N LEU A 31 11.54 -22.73 -24.92
CA LEU A 31 11.71 -21.46 -25.60
C LEU A 31 10.96 -21.42 -26.93
N SER A 32 11.04 -22.49 -27.72
CA SER A 32 10.28 -22.60 -28.97
C SER A 32 8.77 -22.60 -28.72
N GLN A 33 8.30 -23.29 -27.68
CA GLN A 33 6.89 -23.32 -27.28
C GLN A 33 6.41 -21.93 -26.85
N LEU A 34 7.18 -21.23 -26.04
CA LEU A 34 6.89 -19.86 -25.60
C LEU A 34 6.74 -18.90 -26.78
N LEU A 35 7.69 -18.93 -27.74
CA LEU A 35 7.61 -18.11 -28.94
C LEU A 35 6.37 -18.45 -29.79
N HIS A 36 6.01 -19.73 -29.90
CA HIS A 36 4.77 -20.14 -30.58
C HIS A 36 3.53 -19.60 -29.87
N LEU A 37 3.46 -19.72 -28.53
CA LEU A 37 2.34 -19.24 -27.74
C LEU A 37 2.14 -17.73 -27.93
N ILE A 38 3.21 -16.94 -27.80
CA ILE A 38 3.13 -15.47 -27.96
C ILE A 38 2.72 -15.09 -29.38
N ASN A 39 3.31 -15.74 -30.40
CA ASN A 39 2.96 -15.49 -31.80
C ASN A 39 1.50 -15.82 -32.11
N ASN A 40 0.94 -16.84 -31.46
CA ASN A 40 -0.45 -17.26 -31.64
C ASN A 40 -1.44 -16.43 -30.80
N ALA A 41 -0.99 -15.85 -29.69
CA ALA A 41 -1.81 -15.05 -28.79
C ALA A 41 -2.27 -13.72 -29.40
N GLY A 42 -1.49 -13.15 -30.33
CA GLY A 42 -1.89 -11.91 -31.00
C GLY A 42 -0.87 -11.35 -31.99
N THR A 43 -1.36 -10.61 -32.98
CA THR A 43 -0.52 -9.91 -33.96
C THR A 43 0.23 -8.76 -33.30
N GLY A 44 1.55 -8.67 -33.52
CA GLY A 44 2.40 -7.59 -32.99
C GLY A 44 2.92 -7.80 -31.57
N LEU A 45 2.59 -8.92 -30.92
CA LEU A 45 3.16 -9.29 -29.63
C LEU A 45 4.62 -9.73 -29.77
N LEU A 46 4.93 -10.50 -30.81
CA LEU A 46 6.27 -11.01 -31.07
C LEU A 46 6.99 -10.20 -32.17
N ASP A 47 8.07 -9.53 -31.79
CA ASP A 47 9.00 -8.80 -32.64
C ASP A 47 10.45 -9.01 -32.16
N GLU A 48 11.43 -8.47 -32.89
CA GLU A 48 12.85 -8.61 -32.54
C GLU A 48 13.16 -8.10 -31.11
N GLU A 49 12.56 -7.00 -30.69
CA GLU A 49 12.78 -6.46 -29.34
C GLU A 49 12.26 -7.44 -28.26
N THR A 50 11.09 -8.02 -28.48
CA THR A 50 10.49 -8.99 -27.55
C THR A 50 11.31 -10.26 -27.46
N VAL A 51 11.76 -10.78 -28.60
CA VAL A 51 12.57 -12.00 -28.66
C VAL A 51 13.90 -11.79 -27.95
N SER A 52 14.56 -10.66 -28.20
CA SER A 52 15.80 -10.28 -27.49
C SER A 52 15.58 -10.24 -25.97
N ARG A 53 14.50 -9.60 -25.51
CA ARG A 53 14.17 -9.54 -24.08
C ARG A 53 13.86 -10.90 -23.47
N ILE A 54 13.27 -11.83 -24.22
CA ILE A 54 13.04 -13.20 -23.74
C ILE A 54 14.39 -13.90 -23.56
N PHE A 55 15.32 -13.73 -24.49
CA PHE A 55 16.64 -14.35 -24.41
C PHE A 55 17.49 -13.79 -23.27
N ASP A 56 17.44 -12.47 -23.05
CA ASP A 56 18.05 -11.81 -21.90
C ASP A 56 17.59 -12.41 -20.56
N ASN A 57 16.39 -13.01 -20.52
CA ASN A 57 15.72 -13.52 -19.32
C ASN A 57 15.42 -15.02 -19.41
N SER A 58 16.26 -15.75 -20.15
CA SER A 58 16.05 -17.15 -20.54
C SER A 58 15.99 -18.15 -19.39
N SER A 59 16.51 -17.81 -18.21
CA SER A 59 16.48 -18.66 -17.00
C SER A 59 15.07 -18.92 -16.44
N HIS A 60 14.05 -18.15 -16.85
CA HIS A 60 12.68 -18.22 -16.34
C HIS A 60 11.64 -18.64 -17.39
N VAL A 61 12.08 -19.20 -18.52
CA VAL A 61 11.22 -19.47 -19.68
C VAL A 61 10.11 -20.48 -19.38
N SER A 62 10.38 -21.51 -18.58
CA SER A 62 9.38 -22.52 -18.19
C SER A 62 8.25 -21.92 -17.35
N GLU A 63 8.58 -21.06 -16.39
CA GLU A 63 7.64 -20.35 -15.51
C GLU A 63 6.77 -19.37 -16.31
N LEU A 64 7.40 -18.60 -17.22
CA LEU A 64 6.69 -17.68 -18.12
C LEU A 64 5.71 -18.40 -19.05
N THR A 65 6.06 -19.61 -19.49
CA THR A 65 5.24 -20.41 -20.42
C THR A 65 3.88 -20.77 -19.83
N ALA A 66 3.83 -21.15 -18.54
CA ALA A 66 2.57 -21.51 -17.88
C ALA A 66 1.61 -20.31 -17.80
N LEU A 67 2.10 -19.17 -17.30
CA LEU A 67 1.29 -17.97 -17.12
C LEU A 67 0.86 -17.37 -18.48
N ILE A 68 1.75 -17.36 -19.47
CA ILE A 68 1.41 -16.90 -20.83
C ILE A 68 0.40 -17.82 -21.50
N SER A 69 0.49 -19.15 -21.31
CA SER A 69 -0.51 -20.10 -21.81
C SER A 69 -1.90 -19.80 -21.24
N LEU A 70 -2.00 -19.62 -19.92
CA LEU A 70 -3.24 -19.30 -19.22
C LEU A 70 -3.88 -17.99 -19.75
N ILE A 71 -3.09 -16.93 -19.89
CA ILE A 71 -3.56 -15.62 -20.38
C ILE A 71 -3.92 -15.69 -21.88
N SER A 72 -3.15 -16.44 -22.67
CA SER A 72 -3.42 -16.62 -24.10
C SER A 72 -4.73 -17.36 -24.35
N ASN A 73 -5.07 -18.34 -23.51
CA ASN A 73 -6.36 -19.05 -23.57
C ASN A 73 -7.54 -18.09 -23.33
N LEU A 74 -7.34 -17.07 -22.49
CA LEU A 74 -8.33 -16.01 -22.24
C LEU A 74 -8.32 -14.90 -23.30
N LYS A 75 -7.45 -15.00 -24.31
CA LYS A 75 -7.30 -14.04 -25.43
C LYS A 75 -7.12 -12.59 -24.98
N CYS A 76 -6.45 -12.39 -23.84
CA CYS A 76 -6.26 -11.06 -23.25
C CYS A 76 -4.81 -10.59 -23.21
N LEU A 77 -3.86 -11.40 -23.67
CA LEU A 77 -2.44 -11.03 -23.68
C LEU A 77 -2.21 -9.82 -24.60
N ASN A 78 -1.70 -8.73 -24.02
CA ASN A 78 -1.28 -7.54 -24.75
C ASN A 78 0.22 -7.27 -24.55
N LYS A 79 0.77 -6.33 -25.34
CA LYS A 79 2.21 -6.02 -25.31
C LYS A 79 2.69 -5.51 -23.95
N SER A 80 1.85 -4.76 -23.24
CA SER A 80 2.18 -4.22 -21.91
C SER A 80 2.29 -5.35 -20.89
N MET A 81 1.30 -6.26 -20.87
CA MET A 81 1.32 -7.44 -19.99
C MET A 81 2.52 -8.33 -20.31
N LEU A 82 2.80 -8.59 -21.59
CA LEU A 82 3.93 -9.40 -22.01
C LEU A 82 5.26 -8.79 -21.57
N ASN A 83 5.46 -7.49 -21.79
CA ASN A 83 6.66 -6.80 -21.32
C ASN A 83 6.77 -6.87 -19.79
N TYR A 84 5.68 -6.67 -19.07
CA TYR A 84 5.66 -6.75 -17.61
C TYR A 84 6.07 -8.14 -17.11
N LEU A 85 5.56 -9.20 -17.74
CA LEU A 85 5.93 -10.58 -17.43
C LEU A 85 7.41 -10.86 -17.68
N ILE A 86 7.92 -10.43 -18.84
CA ILE A 86 9.33 -10.64 -19.21
C ILE A 86 10.26 -9.87 -18.26
N THR A 87 9.92 -8.64 -17.86
CA THR A 87 10.78 -7.78 -17.02
C THR A 87 10.78 -8.16 -15.54
N ASN A 88 9.68 -8.68 -15.00
CA ASN A 88 9.60 -9.01 -13.57
C ASN A 88 9.99 -10.47 -13.26
N HIS A 89 10.28 -11.26 -14.31
CA HIS A 89 10.85 -12.61 -14.34
C HIS A 89 10.01 -13.71 -13.67
N TYR A 90 9.28 -13.42 -12.60
CA TYR A 90 8.43 -14.37 -11.89
C TYR A 90 7.37 -13.61 -11.09
N LEU A 91 6.09 -13.94 -11.32
CA LEU A 91 4.95 -13.34 -10.62
C LEU A 91 4.11 -14.43 -9.94
N PRO A 92 4.65 -15.11 -8.91
CA PRO A 92 3.98 -16.23 -8.26
C PRO A 92 2.64 -15.80 -7.67
N ASP A 93 2.61 -14.63 -7.05
CA ASP A 93 1.41 -14.07 -6.43
C ASP A 93 0.31 -13.81 -7.45
N LEU A 94 0.66 -13.38 -8.67
CA LEU A 94 -0.30 -13.16 -9.74
C LEU A 94 -0.79 -14.49 -10.32
N GLN A 95 0.10 -15.46 -10.51
CA GLN A 95 -0.26 -16.77 -11.00
C GLN A 95 -1.21 -17.48 -10.01
N GLU A 96 -0.84 -17.54 -8.73
CA GLU A 96 -1.66 -18.12 -7.67
C GLU A 96 -3.02 -17.41 -7.56
N SER A 97 -3.04 -16.08 -7.71
CA SER A 97 -4.27 -15.28 -7.73
C SER A 97 -5.21 -15.69 -8.86
N ILE A 98 -4.67 -15.84 -10.08
CA ILE A 98 -5.45 -16.24 -11.26
C ILE A 98 -5.92 -17.69 -11.10
N ASP A 99 -5.05 -18.61 -10.65
CA ASP A 99 -5.37 -20.02 -10.44
C ASP A 99 -6.47 -20.19 -9.39
N THR A 100 -6.33 -19.51 -8.24
CA THR A 100 -7.32 -19.51 -7.16
C THR A 100 -8.68 -19.05 -7.66
N LEU A 101 -8.74 -17.93 -8.39
CA LEU A 101 -9.99 -17.36 -8.87
C LEU A 101 -10.61 -18.22 -9.99
N SER A 102 -9.79 -18.75 -10.90
CA SER A 102 -10.23 -19.63 -12.00
C SER A 102 -10.82 -20.95 -11.51
N SER A 103 -10.38 -21.44 -10.34
CA SER A 103 -10.94 -22.66 -9.72
C SER A 103 -12.39 -22.48 -9.23
N GLN A 104 -12.85 -21.24 -9.11
CA GLN A 104 -14.14 -20.89 -8.47
C GLN A 104 -15.12 -20.27 -9.45
N THR A 105 -14.62 -19.60 -10.50
CA THR A 105 -15.44 -18.87 -11.45
C THR A 105 -14.75 -18.74 -12.81
N SER A 106 -15.53 -18.59 -13.87
CA SER A 106 -15.00 -18.23 -15.19
C SER A 106 -14.39 -16.83 -15.15
N LEU A 107 -13.12 -16.71 -15.54
CA LEU A 107 -12.43 -15.43 -15.61
C LEU A 107 -12.77 -14.70 -16.91
N SER A 108 -13.06 -13.41 -16.81
CA SER A 108 -13.16 -12.52 -17.97
C SER A 108 -11.83 -11.81 -18.22
N THR A 109 -11.68 -11.27 -19.44
CA THR A 109 -10.54 -10.43 -19.82
C THR A 109 -10.35 -9.23 -18.88
N ASP A 110 -11.44 -8.64 -18.41
CA ASP A 110 -11.40 -7.46 -17.52
C ASP A 110 -10.82 -7.81 -16.15
N VAL A 111 -11.13 -9.00 -15.61
CA VAL A 111 -10.61 -9.46 -14.32
C VAL A 111 -9.09 -9.63 -14.38
N VAL A 112 -8.59 -10.30 -15.41
CA VAL A 112 -7.14 -10.51 -15.58
C VAL A 112 -6.44 -9.17 -15.81
N THR A 113 -7.03 -8.30 -16.63
CA THR A 113 -6.49 -6.95 -16.87
C THR A 113 -6.41 -6.13 -15.59
N PHE A 114 -7.45 -6.21 -14.76
CA PHE A 114 -7.45 -5.57 -13.45
C PHE A 114 -6.32 -6.11 -12.56
N LEU A 115 -6.19 -7.43 -12.39
CA LEU A 115 -5.13 -8.02 -11.55
C LEU A 115 -3.71 -7.60 -11.98
N PHE A 116 -3.45 -7.57 -13.29
CA PHE A 116 -2.19 -7.07 -13.86
C PHE A 116 -1.92 -5.59 -13.61
N SER A 117 -2.97 -4.79 -13.39
CA SER A 117 -2.84 -3.37 -13.09
C SER A 117 -2.56 -3.09 -11.60
N THR A 118 -2.71 -4.10 -10.74
CA THR A 118 -2.54 -3.95 -9.29
C THR A 118 -1.13 -4.32 -8.85
N LYS A 119 -0.65 -3.67 -7.78
CA LYS A 119 0.63 -4.04 -7.14
C LYS A 119 0.52 -5.26 -6.23
N ASN A 120 -0.68 -5.55 -5.71
CA ASN A 120 -0.93 -6.68 -4.83
C ASN A 120 -2.18 -7.46 -5.27
N PRO A 121 -2.04 -8.40 -6.22
CA PRO A 121 -3.18 -9.15 -6.75
C PRO A 121 -3.78 -10.12 -5.71
N GLN A 122 -3.00 -10.63 -4.76
CA GLN A 122 -3.47 -11.55 -3.72
C GLN A 122 -4.53 -10.89 -2.83
N ASP A 123 -4.32 -9.64 -2.40
CA ASP A 123 -5.31 -8.90 -1.61
C ASP A 123 -6.62 -8.70 -2.37
N CYS A 124 -6.51 -8.40 -3.67
CA CYS A 124 -7.67 -8.23 -4.55
C CYS A 124 -8.47 -9.54 -4.66
N VAL A 125 -7.79 -10.65 -4.90
CA VAL A 125 -8.43 -11.98 -4.96
C VAL A 125 -8.99 -12.38 -3.60
N ALA A 126 -8.31 -12.06 -2.50
CA ALA A 126 -8.81 -12.31 -1.15
C ALA A 126 -10.15 -11.61 -0.90
N PHE A 127 -10.33 -10.36 -1.34
CA PHE A 127 -11.62 -9.68 -1.32
C PHE A 127 -12.64 -10.34 -2.26
N MET A 128 -12.25 -10.60 -3.51
CA MET A 128 -13.13 -11.20 -4.52
C MET A 128 -13.70 -12.53 -4.04
N MET A 129 -12.85 -13.39 -3.46
CA MET A 129 -13.25 -14.69 -2.93
C MET A 129 -14.26 -14.58 -1.79
N ARG A 130 -14.11 -13.59 -0.91
CA ARG A 130 -15.09 -13.36 0.17
C ARG A 130 -16.43 -12.86 -0.37
N ALA A 131 -16.40 -11.95 -1.34
CA ALA A 131 -17.61 -11.43 -1.97
C ALA A 131 -18.34 -12.47 -2.84
N LEU A 132 -17.60 -13.27 -3.61
CA LEU A 132 -18.13 -14.39 -4.40
C LEU A 132 -18.83 -15.42 -3.51
N LYS A 133 -18.22 -15.79 -2.38
CA LYS A 133 -18.84 -16.69 -1.38
C LYS A 133 -20.13 -16.13 -0.79
N ASN A 134 -20.31 -14.82 -0.82
CA ASN A 134 -21.53 -14.13 -0.39
C ASN A 134 -22.52 -13.85 -1.54
N GLY A 135 -22.27 -14.41 -2.73
CA GLY A 135 -23.18 -14.34 -3.88
C GLY A 135 -23.07 -13.06 -4.72
N VAL A 136 -22.01 -12.27 -4.56
CA VAL A 136 -21.77 -11.10 -5.40
C VAL A 136 -21.10 -11.52 -6.70
N ASP A 137 -21.64 -11.08 -7.83
CA ASP A 137 -21.09 -11.35 -9.16
C ASP A 137 -19.69 -10.75 -9.37
N LEU A 138 -18.81 -11.47 -10.06
CA LEU A 138 -17.41 -11.09 -10.26
C LEU A 138 -17.25 -9.75 -11.00
N THR A 139 -18.08 -9.48 -12.01
CA THR A 139 -18.03 -8.21 -12.75
C THR A 139 -18.37 -7.04 -11.83
N ASN A 140 -19.38 -7.21 -10.96
CA ASN A 140 -19.72 -6.20 -9.96
C ASN A 140 -18.59 -5.99 -8.95
N ILE A 141 -17.90 -7.05 -8.54
CA ILE A 141 -16.77 -6.96 -7.61
C ILE A 141 -15.61 -6.17 -8.24
N VAL A 142 -15.22 -6.50 -9.47
CA VAL A 142 -14.12 -5.81 -10.17
C VAL A 142 -14.45 -4.35 -10.41
N ASN A 143 -15.69 -4.05 -10.83
CA ASN A 143 -16.14 -2.66 -10.99
C ASN A 143 -16.07 -1.89 -9.67
N TYR A 144 -16.48 -2.52 -8.56
CA TYR A 144 -16.38 -1.91 -7.25
C TYR A 144 -14.93 -1.65 -6.81
N LEU A 145 -14.06 -2.67 -6.89
CA LEU A 145 -12.65 -2.55 -6.50
C LEU A 145 -11.90 -1.49 -7.34
N SER A 146 -12.21 -1.39 -8.63
CA SER A 146 -11.54 -0.44 -9.53
C SER A 146 -11.98 1.01 -9.36
N GLN A 147 -13.19 1.27 -8.83
CA GLN A 147 -13.78 2.61 -8.78
C GLN A 147 -13.88 3.19 -7.37
N HIS A 148 -13.95 2.34 -6.34
CA HIS A 148 -14.36 2.76 -5.01
C HIS A 148 -13.42 2.33 -3.89
N VAL A 149 -12.38 1.55 -4.18
CA VAL A 149 -11.48 1.00 -3.16
C VAL A 149 -10.07 1.52 -3.35
N ASP A 150 -9.52 2.11 -2.29
CA ASP A 150 -8.11 2.47 -2.25
C ASP A 150 -7.29 1.20 -1.96
N LEU A 151 -6.67 0.67 -3.02
CA LEU A 151 -5.92 -0.60 -2.96
C LEU A 151 -4.75 -0.57 -1.96
N ALA A 152 -4.24 0.61 -1.62
CA ALA A 152 -3.18 0.77 -0.62
C ALA A 152 -3.61 0.36 0.80
N GLY A 153 -4.92 0.46 1.12
CA GLY A 153 -5.50 0.07 2.40
C GLY A 153 -6.20 -1.29 2.40
N LEU A 154 -6.22 -1.99 1.26
CA LEU A 154 -7.09 -3.15 1.04
C LEU A 154 -6.86 -4.29 2.04
N ASN A 155 -5.62 -4.75 2.23
CA ASN A 155 -5.32 -5.88 3.12
C ASN A 155 -5.79 -5.63 4.57
N ARG A 156 -5.50 -4.44 5.09
CA ARG A 156 -5.86 -4.05 6.47
C ARG A 156 -7.37 -3.84 6.59
N ALA A 157 -8.01 -3.31 5.54
CA ALA A 157 -9.46 -3.20 5.49
C ALA A 157 -10.12 -4.58 5.49
N ILE A 158 -9.60 -5.56 4.74
CA ILE A 158 -10.04 -6.96 4.82
C ILE A 158 -9.91 -7.47 6.25
N THR A 159 -8.74 -7.27 6.88
CA THR A 159 -8.47 -7.74 8.24
C THR A 159 -9.47 -7.18 9.25
N LEU A 160 -9.69 -5.86 9.28
CA LEU A 160 -10.64 -5.26 10.23
C LEU A 160 -12.10 -5.63 9.90
N PHE A 161 -12.44 -5.74 8.62
CA PHE A 161 -13.79 -6.11 8.20
C PHE A 161 -14.11 -7.58 8.51
N ASP A 162 -13.15 -8.49 8.39
CA ASP A 162 -13.28 -9.90 8.80
C ASP A 162 -13.53 -10.07 10.31
N LEU A 163 -13.05 -9.14 11.14
CA LEU A 163 -13.33 -9.12 12.58
C LEU A 163 -14.73 -8.60 12.92
N SER A 164 -15.34 -7.82 12.01
CA SER A 164 -16.64 -7.22 12.20
C SER A 164 -17.79 -8.23 12.00
N SER A 165 -19.02 -7.82 12.31
CA SER A 165 -20.22 -8.59 11.95
C SER A 165 -20.76 -8.27 10.54
N PHE A 166 -20.09 -7.41 9.78
CA PHE A 166 -20.49 -7.10 8.41
C PHE A 166 -20.15 -8.25 7.47
N SER A 167 -20.89 -8.34 6.37
CA SER A 167 -20.70 -9.38 5.34
C SER A 167 -20.24 -8.76 4.03
N TYR A 168 -19.54 -9.53 3.20
CA TYR A 168 -19.07 -9.10 1.88
C TYR A 168 -20.20 -9.11 0.84
N LYS A 169 -21.30 -8.43 1.16
CA LYS A 169 -22.44 -8.19 0.28
C LYS A 169 -22.43 -6.73 -0.17
N GLN A 170 -23.06 -6.46 -1.31
CA GLN A 170 -23.12 -5.11 -1.90
C GLN A 170 -23.65 -4.04 -0.92
N GLU A 171 -24.56 -4.42 -0.01
CA GLU A 171 -25.09 -3.53 1.03
C GLU A 171 -24.02 -2.96 1.99
N HIS A 172 -22.92 -3.69 2.22
CA HIS A 172 -21.84 -3.27 3.11
C HIS A 172 -20.61 -2.74 2.38
N PHE A 173 -20.60 -2.77 1.04
CA PHE A 173 -19.49 -2.24 0.25
C PHE A 173 -19.20 -0.76 0.56
N PRO A 174 -20.18 0.13 0.72
CA PRO A 174 -19.88 1.52 1.13
C PRO A 174 -19.07 1.62 2.43
N LYS A 175 -19.35 0.74 3.42
CA LYS A 175 -18.59 0.69 4.68
C LYS A 175 -17.16 0.22 4.44
N PHE A 176 -16.99 -0.79 3.59
CA PHE A 176 -15.67 -1.30 3.23
C PHE A 176 -14.84 -0.25 2.48
N SER A 177 -15.45 0.49 1.55
CA SER A 177 -14.79 1.56 0.79
C SER A 177 -14.23 2.63 1.73
N ILE A 178 -15.05 3.12 2.67
CA ILE A 178 -14.61 4.09 3.69
C ILE A 178 -13.43 3.52 4.49
N LEU A 179 -13.53 2.27 4.95
CA LEU A 179 -12.46 1.64 5.68
C LEU A 179 -11.16 1.54 4.86
N SER A 180 -11.25 1.17 3.59
CA SER A 180 -10.09 1.09 2.69
C SER A 180 -9.43 2.45 2.46
N SER A 181 -10.22 3.53 2.36
CA SER A 181 -9.70 4.89 2.20
C SER A 181 -8.99 5.39 3.46
N VAL A 182 -9.56 5.16 4.65
CA VAL A 182 -8.92 5.50 5.92
C VAL A 182 -7.62 4.72 6.09
N LEU A 183 -7.65 3.41 5.81
CA LEU A 183 -6.47 2.56 5.88
C LEU A 183 -5.52 2.73 4.69
N ALA A 184 -5.81 3.58 3.70
CA ALA A 184 -4.84 4.01 2.71
C ALA A 184 -3.90 5.10 3.28
N ASN A 185 -4.28 5.75 4.38
CA ASN A 185 -3.44 6.70 5.09
C ASN A 185 -2.32 5.96 5.84
N PRO A 186 -1.02 6.30 5.61
CA PRO A 186 0.10 5.56 6.19
C PRO A 186 0.11 5.61 7.73
N LEU A 187 -0.32 6.70 8.35
CA LEU A 187 -0.42 6.77 9.81
C LEU A 187 -1.48 5.80 10.35
N CYS A 188 -2.64 5.71 9.68
CA CYS A 188 -3.71 4.79 10.05
C CYS A 188 -3.26 3.33 9.87
N GLN A 189 -2.47 3.01 8.84
CA GLN A 189 -1.86 1.70 8.69
C GLN A 189 -0.93 1.38 9.86
N THR A 190 -0.04 2.30 10.19
CA THR A 190 0.98 2.08 11.22
C THR A 190 0.37 1.88 12.60
N ILE A 191 -0.65 2.67 12.98
CA ILE A 191 -1.34 2.47 14.26
C ILE A 191 -2.19 1.20 14.25
N PHE A 192 -2.82 0.85 13.13
CA PHE A 192 -3.56 -0.39 13.02
C PHE A 192 -2.62 -1.58 13.26
N ASP A 193 -1.48 -1.62 12.57
CA ASP A 193 -0.50 -2.69 12.73
C ASP A 193 0.16 -2.67 14.12
N ALA A 194 0.26 -1.50 14.76
CA ALA A 194 0.82 -1.35 16.09
C ALA A 194 0.14 -2.23 17.15
N ARG A 195 -1.16 -2.51 16.98
CA ARG A 195 -1.93 -3.36 17.90
C ARG A 195 -1.37 -4.79 18.00
N LEU A 196 -0.66 -5.25 16.97
CA LEU A 196 -0.06 -6.58 16.88
C LEU A 196 1.46 -6.56 17.10
N ARG A 197 2.03 -5.51 17.72
CA ARG A 197 3.46 -5.46 18.02
C ARG A 197 3.87 -6.54 19.01
N GLY A 198 4.97 -7.23 18.71
CA GLY A 198 5.62 -8.19 19.59
C GLY A 198 6.93 -7.62 20.14
N PHE A 199 7.26 -7.98 21.38
CA PHE A 199 8.48 -7.53 22.04
C PHE A 199 9.47 -8.67 22.28
N SER A 200 9.33 -9.79 21.60
CA SER A 200 10.28 -10.88 21.57
C SER A 200 9.95 -11.84 20.44
N ASP A 201 10.93 -12.61 19.99
CA ASP A 201 10.75 -13.68 19.01
C ASP A 201 9.81 -14.80 19.51
N TYR A 202 9.52 -14.80 20.81
CA TYR A 202 8.60 -15.73 21.48
C TYR A 202 7.26 -15.09 21.86
N SER A 203 7.00 -13.83 21.45
CA SER A 203 5.73 -13.17 21.74
C SER A 203 4.63 -13.80 20.91
N GLU A 204 3.67 -14.44 21.56
CA GLU A 204 2.43 -14.86 20.90
C GLU A 204 1.57 -13.62 20.65
N LEU A 205 1.51 -13.21 19.38
CA LEU A 205 0.63 -12.14 18.94
C LEU A 205 -0.80 -12.65 18.95
N SER A 206 -1.67 -12.00 19.73
CA SER A 206 -3.11 -12.28 19.73
C SER A 206 -3.84 -11.02 19.30
N GLU A 207 -4.91 -11.19 18.51
CA GLU A 207 -5.75 -10.07 18.07
C GLU A 207 -6.47 -9.48 19.29
N PRO A 208 -6.18 -8.22 19.68
CA PRO A 208 -6.79 -7.63 20.86
C PRO A 208 -8.21 -7.10 20.60
N LEU A 209 -8.60 -6.90 19.34
CA LEU A 209 -9.93 -6.41 18.98
C LEU A 209 -10.99 -7.52 19.08
N ARG A 210 -12.15 -7.18 19.65
CA ARG A 210 -13.36 -8.00 19.54
C ARG A 210 -14.22 -7.51 18.39
N SER A 211 -15.16 -8.33 17.96
CA SER A 211 -16.09 -7.99 16.87
C SER A 211 -16.96 -6.76 17.15
N ILE A 212 -17.30 -6.51 18.42
CA ILE A 212 -18.04 -5.31 18.84
C ILE A 212 -17.19 -4.06 18.62
N ASP A 213 -15.90 -4.12 18.97
CA ASP A 213 -14.97 -3.01 18.82
C ASP A 213 -14.76 -2.70 17.31
N ALA A 214 -14.63 -3.74 16.48
CA ALA A 214 -14.55 -3.59 15.02
C ALA A 214 -15.83 -2.98 14.40
N ASN A 215 -17.00 -3.40 14.85
CA ASN A 215 -18.27 -2.80 14.42
C ASN A 215 -18.39 -1.33 14.80
N GLU A 216 -17.98 -1.00 16.02
CA GLU A 216 -18.02 0.35 16.55
C GLU A 216 -17.20 1.31 15.68
N ILE A 217 -15.92 1.00 15.46
CA ILE A 217 -15.05 1.90 14.67
C ILE A 217 -15.53 2.03 13.23
N ILE A 218 -15.99 0.95 12.60
CA ILE A 218 -16.50 1.02 11.21
C ILE A 218 -17.74 1.93 11.14
N ASN A 219 -18.67 1.81 12.09
CA ASN A 219 -19.87 2.66 12.09
C ASN A 219 -19.53 4.13 12.39
N GLN A 220 -18.62 4.40 13.33
CA GLN A 220 -18.16 5.76 13.62
C GLN A 220 -17.58 6.45 12.38
N LEU A 221 -16.83 5.72 11.54
CA LEU A 221 -16.24 6.28 10.32
C LEU A 221 -17.26 6.56 9.21
N VAL A 222 -18.33 5.78 9.12
CA VAL A 222 -19.33 5.88 8.04
C VAL A 222 -20.11 7.19 8.09
N ASP A 223 -20.34 7.72 9.30
CA ASP A 223 -21.12 8.94 9.51
C ASP A 223 -20.32 10.23 9.27
N LEU A 224 -19.01 10.11 8.99
CA LEU A 224 -18.10 11.23 8.83
C LEU A 224 -17.88 11.58 7.36
N VAL A 225 -17.84 12.88 7.07
CA VAL A 225 -17.57 13.41 5.72
C VAL A 225 -16.10 13.78 5.53
N ASP A 226 -15.44 14.29 6.58
CA ASP A 226 -14.09 14.82 6.50
C ASP A 226 -13.01 13.75 6.72
N GLU A 227 -12.07 13.65 5.79
CA GLU A 227 -11.00 12.63 5.80
C GLU A 227 -9.99 12.82 6.94
N GLU A 228 -9.69 14.07 7.32
CA GLU A 228 -8.81 14.35 8.46
C GLU A 228 -9.44 13.85 9.76
N THR A 229 -10.73 14.14 9.95
CA THR A 229 -11.51 13.72 11.12
C THR A 229 -11.62 12.20 11.19
N LYS A 230 -11.80 11.52 10.05
CA LYS A 230 -11.77 10.05 9.99
C LYS A 230 -10.41 9.49 10.42
N ALA A 231 -9.31 10.04 9.90
CA ALA A 231 -7.96 9.62 10.27
C ALA A 231 -7.69 9.84 11.76
N GLN A 232 -8.13 10.97 12.30
CA GLN A 232 -8.04 11.27 13.74
C GLN A 232 -8.80 10.24 14.58
N ILE A 233 -10.09 10.04 14.32
CA ILE A 233 -10.93 9.12 15.09
C ILE A 233 -10.39 7.69 14.99
N PHE A 234 -9.97 7.27 13.80
CA PHE A 234 -9.35 5.97 13.62
C PHE A 234 -8.06 5.83 14.43
N PHE A 235 -7.15 6.80 14.36
CA PHE A 235 -5.91 6.76 15.12
C PHE A 235 -6.18 6.69 16.63
N ASP A 236 -7.01 7.59 17.14
CA ASP A 236 -7.32 7.69 18.57
C ASP A 236 -8.02 6.43 19.09
N PHE A 237 -8.85 5.76 18.26
CA PHE A 237 -9.48 4.49 18.62
C PHE A 237 -8.45 3.39 18.87
N PHE A 238 -7.34 3.35 18.12
CA PHE A 238 -6.33 2.30 18.24
C PHE A 238 -5.25 2.58 19.30
N VAL A 239 -5.14 3.82 19.80
CA VAL A 239 -4.19 4.18 20.88
C VAL A 239 -4.24 3.22 22.08
N PRO A 240 -5.41 2.85 22.64
CA PRO A 240 -5.49 1.96 23.80
C PRO A 240 -5.10 0.51 23.50
N PHE A 241 -5.06 0.11 22.22
CA PHE A 241 -4.71 -1.25 21.79
C PHE A 241 -3.21 -1.43 21.53
N ARG A 242 -2.41 -0.38 21.68
CA ARG A 242 -0.94 -0.49 21.63
C ARG A 242 -0.47 -1.38 22.79
N PRO A 243 0.27 -2.45 22.52
CA PRO A 243 0.83 -3.26 23.60
C PRO A 243 1.98 -2.48 24.26
N PHE A 244 2.06 -2.53 25.60
CA PHE A 244 3.16 -1.89 26.32
C PHE A 244 4.41 -2.78 26.33
N PRO A 245 5.60 -2.23 26.09
CA PRO A 245 6.83 -3.00 26.13
C PRO A 245 7.09 -3.57 27.54
N PRO A 246 7.52 -4.84 27.66
CA PRO A 246 7.78 -5.47 28.96
C PRO A 246 9.10 -5.02 29.60
N SER A 247 9.92 -4.23 28.90
CA SER A 247 11.26 -3.84 29.34
C SER A 247 11.69 -2.51 28.76
N GLN A 248 12.50 -1.77 29.53
CA GLN A 248 13.10 -0.49 29.14
C GLN A 248 13.95 -0.55 27.87
N LYS A 249 14.48 -1.73 27.50
CA LYS A 249 15.28 -1.88 26.27
C LYS A 249 14.49 -1.59 24.98
N TYR A 250 13.16 -1.58 25.05
CA TYR A 250 12.27 -1.23 23.94
C TYR A 250 11.78 0.22 24.01
N ILE A 251 12.14 0.96 25.05
CA ILE A 251 11.80 2.37 25.20
C ILE A 251 12.90 3.15 24.47
N VAL A 252 12.54 3.70 23.31
CA VAL A 252 13.42 4.52 22.48
C VAL A 252 12.90 5.95 22.51
N ASP A 253 13.75 6.90 22.87
CA ASP A 253 13.43 8.31 22.74
C ASP A 253 13.46 8.68 21.24
N VAL A 254 12.29 8.94 20.68
CA VAL A 254 12.16 9.35 19.27
C VAL A 254 12.35 10.86 19.15
N ASP A 255 13.43 11.26 18.48
CA ASP A 255 13.68 12.65 18.12
C ASP A 255 12.83 13.05 16.90
N VAL A 256 11.73 13.76 17.15
CA VAL A 256 10.82 14.27 16.12
C VAL A 256 11.52 15.22 15.15
N ALA A 257 12.48 16.02 15.61
CA ALA A 257 13.21 16.96 14.75
C ALA A 257 14.07 16.21 13.72
N ASP A 258 14.74 15.14 14.14
CA ASP A 258 15.48 14.26 13.24
C ASP A 258 14.54 13.58 12.21
N LYS A 259 13.37 13.08 12.63
CA LYS A 259 12.39 12.47 11.69
C LYS A 259 11.90 13.46 10.65
N VAL A 260 11.50 14.66 11.08
CA VAL A 260 11.07 15.72 10.17
C VAL A 260 12.19 16.09 9.21
N ALA A 261 13.42 16.26 9.70
CA ALA A 261 14.57 16.61 8.87
C ALA A 261 14.89 15.54 7.82
N ARG A 262 14.87 14.24 8.19
CA ARG A 262 15.12 13.14 7.25
C ARG A 262 14.09 13.09 6.12
N VAL A 263 12.79 13.18 6.45
CA VAL A 263 11.72 13.16 5.44
C VAL A 263 11.85 14.36 4.48
N LEU A 264 12.12 15.56 5.00
CA LEU A 264 12.32 16.74 4.15
C LEU A 264 13.60 16.68 3.31
N GLN A 265 14.61 15.93 3.74
CA GLN A 265 15.87 15.78 3.01
C GLN A 265 15.83 14.70 1.92
N ALA A 266 14.84 13.80 1.93
CA ALA A 266 14.68 12.74 0.96
C ALA A 266 14.58 13.29 -0.48
N PRO A 267 15.29 12.70 -1.48
CA PRO A 267 15.30 13.20 -2.86
C PRO A 267 13.92 13.30 -3.51
N GLU A 268 13.06 12.31 -3.25
CA GLU A 268 11.69 12.25 -3.75
C GLU A 268 10.80 13.34 -3.14
N MET A 269 11.02 13.66 -1.86
CA MET A 269 10.27 14.71 -1.18
C MET A 269 10.73 16.08 -1.65
N LYS A 270 12.05 16.28 -1.83
CA LYS A 270 12.61 17.49 -2.43
C LYS A 270 12.10 17.75 -3.85
N SER A 271 11.99 16.72 -4.68
CA SER A 271 11.45 16.87 -6.05
C SER A 271 9.95 17.17 -6.04
N THR A 272 9.18 16.47 -5.20
CA THR A 272 7.72 16.69 -5.04
C THR A 272 7.41 18.11 -4.55
N LEU A 273 8.15 18.59 -3.54
CA LEU A 273 8.03 19.95 -3.00
C LEU A 273 8.40 21.04 -4.01
N ARG A 274 9.40 20.79 -4.88
CA ARG A 274 9.82 21.72 -5.94
C ARG A 274 8.83 21.81 -7.12
N MET A 275 8.11 20.73 -7.42
CA MET A 275 7.22 20.67 -8.59
C MET A 275 5.78 21.14 -8.31
N LYS A 276 5.29 21.01 -7.07
CA LYS A 276 3.86 21.17 -6.74
C LYS A 276 3.51 22.41 -5.91
N ASN A 277 4.41 23.39 -5.75
CA ASN A 277 4.15 24.67 -5.06
C ASN A 277 3.40 24.54 -3.70
N GLY A 278 3.74 23.56 -2.86
CA GLY A 278 3.25 23.50 -1.49
C GLY A 278 1.75 23.18 -1.30
N VAL A 279 1.06 22.62 -2.30
CA VAL A 279 -0.36 22.23 -2.20
C VAL A 279 -0.64 21.39 -0.95
N ARG A 280 -1.69 21.70 -0.18
CA ARG A 280 -2.21 20.95 0.98
C ARG A 280 -2.07 19.42 0.91
N VAL A 281 -2.37 18.80 -0.23
CA VAL A 281 -2.21 17.35 -0.45
C VAL A 281 -0.77 16.85 -0.23
N VAL A 282 0.22 17.64 -0.63
CA VAL A 282 1.66 17.34 -0.42
C VAL A 282 2.02 17.51 1.06
N PHE A 283 1.46 18.54 1.72
CA PHE A 283 1.64 18.73 3.16
C PHE A 283 1.06 17.58 3.97
N ASP A 284 -0.17 17.17 3.66
CA ASP A 284 -0.84 16.05 4.32
C ASP A 284 -0.06 14.74 4.10
N LYS A 285 0.48 14.52 2.90
CA LYS A 285 1.36 13.37 2.67
C LYS A 285 2.61 13.41 3.55
N ILE A 286 3.27 14.57 3.68
CA ILE A 286 4.47 14.73 4.51
C ILE A 286 4.15 14.53 5.99
N LYS A 287 3.08 15.14 6.50
CA LYS A 287 2.73 15.06 7.91
C LYS A 287 2.42 13.61 8.32
N TYR A 288 1.67 12.88 7.49
CA TYR A 288 1.34 11.48 7.78
C TYR A 288 2.53 10.54 7.64
N GLU A 289 3.45 10.80 6.71
CA GLU A 289 4.71 10.07 6.61
C GLU A 289 5.57 10.25 7.86
N ILE A 290 5.73 11.50 8.32
CA ILE A 290 6.49 11.80 9.55
C ILE A 290 5.82 11.15 10.76
N ALA A 291 4.50 11.31 10.90
CA ALA A 291 3.73 10.74 11.99
C ALA A 291 3.84 9.21 12.01
N SER A 292 3.75 8.58 10.84
CA SER A 292 3.91 7.13 10.68
C SER A 292 5.31 6.67 11.12
N ASN A 293 6.37 7.39 10.70
CA ASN A 293 7.73 7.06 11.10
C ASN A 293 7.94 7.18 12.62
N ILE A 294 7.39 8.23 13.24
CA ILE A 294 7.43 8.40 14.70
C ILE A 294 6.68 7.26 15.38
N GLU A 295 5.44 6.98 14.99
CA GLU A 295 4.61 5.93 15.59
C GLU A 295 5.28 4.55 15.45
N SER A 296 5.93 4.27 14.32
CA SER A 296 6.60 2.99 14.07
C SER A 296 7.79 2.71 15.00
N GLU A 297 8.49 3.77 15.43
CA GLU A 297 9.68 3.66 16.28
C GLU A 297 9.37 3.90 17.75
N ASP A 298 8.37 4.71 18.06
CA ASP A 298 7.94 4.96 19.43
C ASP A 298 7.04 3.83 19.94
N LEU A 299 7.69 2.76 20.38
CA LEU A 299 7.05 1.56 20.90
C LEU A 299 6.34 1.77 22.25
N CYS A 300 6.51 2.92 22.89
CA CYS A 300 5.90 3.24 24.19
C CYS A 300 4.98 4.47 24.11
N SER A 301 4.57 4.87 22.89
CA SER A 301 3.83 6.12 22.71
C SER A 301 2.45 6.08 23.37
N THR A 302 2.15 7.11 24.14
CA THR A 302 0.80 7.40 24.66
C THR A 302 0.13 8.56 23.92
N ARG A 303 0.80 9.11 22.89
CA ARG A 303 0.30 10.23 22.11
C ARG A 303 -1.00 9.85 21.40
N ASN A 304 -1.99 10.72 21.49
CA ASN A 304 -3.14 10.74 20.59
C ASN A 304 -2.78 11.51 19.31
N TYR A 305 -3.71 11.53 18.36
CA TYR A 305 -3.53 12.17 17.06
C TYR A 305 -3.17 13.66 17.20
N LYS A 306 -3.89 14.39 18.06
CA LYS A 306 -3.70 15.83 18.26
C LYS A 306 -2.32 16.13 18.82
N ASP A 307 -1.86 15.36 19.81
CA ASP A 307 -0.54 15.52 20.42
C ASP A 307 0.57 15.31 19.38
N LEU A 308 0.47 14.23 18.60
CA LEU A 308 1.43 13.88 17.56
C LEU A 308 1.48 14.94 16.45
N MET A 309 0.32 15.37 15.96
CA MET A 309 0.23 16.38 14.91
C MET A 309 0.74 17.75 15.37
N ASN A 310 0.45 18.14 16.62
CA ASN A 310 0.98 19.37 17.20
C ASN A 310 2.51 19.36 17.33
N GLU A 311 3.10 18.23 17.74
CA GLU A 311 4.56 18.10 17.87
C GLU A 311 5.26 18.19 16.50
N ILE A 312 4.72 17.51 15.49
CA ILE A 312 5.20 17.60 14.10
C ILE A 312 5.06 19.03 13.58
N TRP A 313 3.92 19.66 13.85
CA TRP A 313 3.65 21.04 13.44
C TRP A 313 4.63 22.05 14.02
N LEU A 314 4.87 22.00 15.33
CA LEU A 314 5.79 22.90 16.00
C LEU A 314 7.22 22.73 15.45
N THR A 315 7.64 21.49 15.24
CA THR A 315 8.94 21.15 14.65
C THR A 315 9.10 21.67 13.22
N LEU A 316 8.08 21.46 12.36
CA LEU A 316 8.07 21.99 11.00
C LEU A 316 8.18 23.52 10.97
N ASN A 317 7.46 24.20 11.87
CA ASN A 317 7.52 25.66 12.02
C ASN A 317 8.89 26.18 12.48
N GLN A 318 9.54 25.48 13.41
CA GLN A 318 10.88 25.85 13.88
C GLN A 318 11.93 25.69 12.76
N LEU A 319 11.88 24.59 12.01
CA LEU A 319 12.77 24.35 10.87
C LEU A 319 12.54 25.36 9.73
N HIS A 320 11.28 25.77 9.50
CA HIS A 320 10.96 26.83 8.55
C HIS A 320 11.61 28.17 8.92
N LYS A 321 11.57 28.55 10.21
CA LYS A 321 12.19 29.78 10.72
C LYS A 321 13.72 29.73 10.71
N GLY A 322 14.32 28.55 10.88
CA GLY A 322 15.78 28.38 11.01
C GLY A 322 16.55 28.07 9.71
N HIS A 323 15.93 27.42 8.71
CA HIS A 323 16.65 26.86 7.55
C HIS A 323 16.25 27.42 6.18
N GLY A 324 15.52 28.54 6.13
CA GLY A 324 15.29 29.26 4.87
C GLY A 324 14.31 28.58 3.90
N TYR A 325 13.43 27.69 4.38
CA TYR A 325 12.29 27.16 3.61
C TYR A 325 11.17 28.22 3.40
N GLN A 326 11.52 29.51 3.39
CA GLN A 326 10.58 30.63 3.24
C GLN A 326 9.80 30.48 1.93
N GLY A 327 8.47 30.33 2.04
CA GLY A 327 7.54 30.17 0.92
C GLY A 327 6.92 28.78 0.77
N PHE A 328 7.58 27.69 1.18
CA PHE A 328 7.12 26.33 0.83
C PHE A 328 5.90 25.82 1.61
N PHE A 329 5.79 26.23 2.87
CA PHE A 329 4.68 25.86 3.74
C PHE A 329 3.89 27.10 4.18
N ALA A 330 4.19 28.27 3.64
CA ALA A 330 3.77 29.54 4.23
C ALA A 330 2.25 29.76 4.23
N GLU A 331 1.51 29.20 3.28
CA GLU A 331 0.06 29.38 3.19
C GLU A 331 -0.69 28.41 4.11
N GLU A 332 -0.34 27.11 4.08
CA GLU A 332 -0.87 26.08 4.97
C GLU A 332 -0.45 26.33 6.43
N LEU A 333 0.78 26.80 6.68
CA LEU A 333 1.25 27.30 7.99
C LEU A 333 0.39 28.43 8.54
N ARG A 334 -0.05 29.36 7.68
CA ARG A 334 -0.96 30.43 8.07
C ARG A 334 -2.38 29.92 8.33
N GLN A 335 -2.90 29.03 7.50
CA GLN A 335 -4.27 28.55 7.63
C GLN A 335 -4.49 27.68 8.88
N HIS A 336 -3.52 26.85 9.25
CA HIS A 336 -3.60 26.03 10.47
C HIS A 336 -3.29 26.80 11.76
N SER A 337 -2.50 27.88 11.74
CA SER A 337 -2.33 28.74 12.92
C SER A 337 -3.65 29.36 13.39
N PHE A 338 -4.58 29.64 12.47
CA PHE A 338 -5.92 30.13 12.83
C PHE A 338 -6.84 29.09 13.48
N LEU A 339 -6.55 27.78 13.32
CA LEU A 339 -7.34 26.69 13.91
C LEU A 339 -6.83 26.28 15.30
N THR A 340 -5.56 26.52 15.60
CA THR A 340 -4.96 26.26 16.91
C THR A 340 -5.14 27.41 17.92
N ASP A 341 -5.49 28.61 17.45
CA ASP A 341 -5.68 29.81 18.29
C ASP A 341 -7.02 29.87 19.05
N THR A 342 -7.88 28.84 18.95
CA THR A 342 -9.02 28.68 19.88
C THR A 342 -8.60 27.93 21.14
N GLU A 343 -7.72 28.53 21.94
CA GLU A 343 -7.72 28.27 23.39
C GLU A 343 -8.86 29.09 24.03
N PRO A 344 -9.67 28.51 24.93
CA PRO A 344 -10.56 29.31 25.75
C PRO A 344 -9.69 30.15 26.69
N LYS A 345 -9.62 31.47 26.43
CA LYS A 345 -9.29 32.45 27.46
C LYS A 345 -10.38 32.40 28.51
N ASP A 346 -10.24 31.50 29.48
CA ASP A 346 -10.69 31.64 30.86
C ASP A 346 -10.50 30.29 31.55
N MET A 347 -9.57 30.24 32.52
CA MET A 347 -9.83 29.66 33.84
C MET A 347 -8.64 29.94 34.80
N MET A 348 -8.87 30.97 35.60
CA MET A 348 -8.45 31.19 36.99
C MET A 348 -6.96 31.33 37.34
N ASP A 349 -6.63 32.58 37.69
CA ASP A 349 -5.70 32.95 38.76
C ASP A 349 -5.79 32.01 39.96
N VAL A 350 -4.69 31.31 40.25
CA VAL A 350 -4.46 30.74 41.57
C VAL A 350 -3.26 31.46 42.18
N GLU A 351 -3.58 32.30 43.15
CA GLU A 351 -2.63 33.01 44.01
C GLU A 351 -1.57 32.05 44.57
N THR A 352 -0.31 32.32 44.24
CA THR A 352 0.87 31.77 44.91
C THR A 352 0.98 32.38 46.31
N ARG A 353 0.46 31.68 47.33
CA ARG A 353 0.83 31.94 48.73
C ARG A 353 2.07 31.13 49.10
N SER A 354 3.18 31.84 49.27
CA SER A 354 4.43 31.34 49.87
C SER A 354 4.20 30.81 51.30
N PRO A 355 4.84 29.69 51.71
CA PRO A 355 4.89 29.31 53.12
C PRO A 355 6.06 30.01 53.82
N SER A 356 5.74 30.96 54.69
CA SER A 356 6.63 31.42 55.76
C SER A 356 6.44 30.49 56.96
N ILE A 357 7.47 29.74 57.34
CA ILE A 357 7.54 29.13 58.68
C ILE A 357 8.86 29.55 59.32
N LEU A 358 8.74 30.44 60.30
CA LEU A 358 9.67 30.68 61.39
C LEU A 358 8.86 30.42 62.66
N VAL A 359 9.15 29.32 63.35
CA VAL A 359 9.38 29.23 64.82
C VAL A 359 10.31 28.05 65.03
#